data_AF-A0A4C1YG55-F1
#
_entry.id   AF-A0A4C1YG55-F1
#
_cell.length_a   1.000
_cell.length_b   1.000
_cell.length_c   1.000
_cell.angle_alpha   90.00
_cell.angle_beta   90.00
_cell.angle_gamma   90.00
#
_symmetry.space_group_name_H-M   'P 1'
#
loop_
_entity.id
_entity.type
_entity.pdbx_description
1 polymer ?
#
loop_
_entity_poly.entity_id
_entity_poly.type
_entity_poly.pdbx_seq_one_letter_code
_entity_poly.pdbx_strand_id
1 'polypeptide(L)'
;MDLQYEFIASFQKKHPLLLLDGYTFARIGNNRLWYCSKRWSLECKAQVRMDHKGLHYELIPSNRKKDLLLLEQHTFAQIGYKRLWYCSKKTKLGCKAQVRMDESGTVIYYRNDHNHDPPRLHKTTDGRYVKL
;
A
#
# COMPACT_ATOMS: atom_id res chain seq x y z
N MET A 1 -3.40 23.30 4.58
CA MET A 1 -2.88 23.17 3.20
C MET A 1 -2.54 21.72 3.01
N ASP A 2 -3.33 21.00 2.21
CA ASP A 2 -2.99 19.65 1.82
C ASP A 2 -1.86 19.75 0.79
N LEU A 3 -0.72 19.12 1.08
CA LEU A 3 0.37 18.98 0.11
C LEU A 3 -0.16 18.17 -1.08
N GLN A 4 -0.18 18.77 -2.27
CA GLN A 4 -0.50 18.05 -3.50
C GLN A 4 0.70 17.21 -3.91
N TYR A 5 0.50 15.91 -4.00
CA TYR A 5 1.49 14.98 -4.50
C TYR A 5 0.84 13.95 -5.42
N GLU A 6 1.63 13.34 -6.28
CA GLU A 6 1.19 12.21 -7.11
C GLU A 6 2.26 11.12 -7.20
N PHE A 7 1.86 9.92 -7.60
CA PHE A 7 2.78 8.82 -7.88
C PHE A 7 2.95 8.67 -9.38
N ILE A 8 4.18 8.84 -9.87
CA ILE A 8 4.53 8.67 -11.28
C ILE A 8 5.23 7.32 -11.50
N ALA A 9 4.85 6.62 -12.57
CA ALA A 9 5.47 5.35 -12.93
C ALA A 9 6.94 5.57 -13.29
N SER A 10 7.83 4.69 -12.80
CA SER A 10 9.24 4.69 -13.17
C SER A 10 9.59 3.34 -13.79
N PHE A 11 9.79 3.32 -15.10
CA PHE A 11 10.15 2.10 -15.84
C PHE A 11 11.47 1.46 -15.39
N GLN A 12 12.35 2.23 -14.75
CA GLN A 12 13.64 1.74 -14.24
C GLN A 12 13.60 1.23 -12.79
N LYS A 13 12.48 1.38 -12.08
CA LYS A 13 12.39 1.08 -10.65
C LYS A 13 11.19 0.18 -10.36
N LYS A 14 11.35 -0.72 -9.39
CA LYS A 14 10.27 -1.60 -8.90
C LYS A 14 9.07 -0.83 -8.34
N HIS A 15 9.28 0.41 -7.89
CA HIS A 15 8.27 1.23 -7.24
C HIS A 15 8.13 2.59 -7.96
N PRO A 16 6.92 3.18 -7.97
CA PRO A 16 6.70 4.52 -8.50
C PRO A 16 7.48 5.57 -7.71
N LEU A 17 7.73 6.72 -8.35
CA LEU A 17 8.30 7.90 -7.70
C LEU A 17 7.18 8.77 -7.14
N LEU A 18 7.46 9.46 -6.04
CA LEU A 18 6.61 10.51 -5.50
C LEU A 18 6.97 11.83 -6.19
N LEU A 19 6.03 12.46 -6.88
CA LEU A 19 6.15 13.83 -7.37
C LEU A 19 5.52 14.76 -6.32
N LEU A 20 6.31 15.66 -5.77
CA LEU A 20 5.89 16.66 -4.79
C LEU A 20 6.51 18.00 -5.17
N ASP A 21 5.66 19.02 -5.38
CA ASP A 21 6.08 20.37 -5.78
C ASP A 21 7.05 20.39 -6.97
N GLY A 22 6.85 19.51 -7.95
CA GLY A 22 7.72 19.39 -9.14
C GLY A 22 9.01 18.59 -8.93
N TYR A 23 9.28 18.10 -7.71
CA TYR A 23 10.44 17.28 -7.39
C TYR A 23 10.07 15.81 -7.26
N THR A 24 10.94 14.93 -7.75
CA THR A 24 10.74 13.49 -7.63
C THR A 24 11.51 12.93 -6.45
N PHE A 25 10.87 12.03 -5.72
CA PHE A 25 11.47 11.30 -4.61
C PHE A 25 11.33 9.80 -4.85
N ALA A 26 12.39 9.05 -4.54
CA ALA A 26 12.45 7.60 -4.61
C ALA A 26 12.35 6.99 -3.21
N ARG A 27 11.52 5.95 -3.10
CA ARG A 27 11.45 5.13 -1.89
C ARG A 27 12.61 4.15 -1.86
N ILE A 28 13.29 4.07 -0.72
CA ILE A 28 14.28 3.01 -0.46
C ILE A 28 13.63 1.98 0.47
N GLY A 29 13.38 0.78 -0.04
CA GLY A 29 12.70 -0.29 0.70
C GLY A 29 11.22 0.01 0.99
N ASN A 30 10.72 -0.47 2.14
CA ASN A 30 9.34 -0.29 2.60
C ASN A 30 9.24 0.72 3.76
N ASN A 31 10.18 1.67 3.84
CA ASN A 31 10.14 2.72 4.85
C ASN A 31 9.24 3.88 4.38
N ARG A 32 8.71 4.64 5.33
CA ARG A 32 7.95 5.89 5.10
C ARG A 32 8.83 7.03 4.59
N LEU A 33 10.13 6.81 4.47
CA LEU A 33 11.12 7.80 4.11
C LEU A 33 11.43 7.72 2.62
N TRP A 34 11.11 8.81 1.93
CA TRP A 34 11.35 9.03 0.51
C TRP A 34 12.51 10.01 0.39
N TYR A 35 13.45 9.72 -0.50
CA TYR A 35 14.63 10.55 -0.71
C TYR A 35 14.58 11.18 -2.08
N CYS A 36 15.06 12.41 -2.22
CA CYS A 36 15.14 13.07 -3.52
C CYS A 36 15.84 12.17 -4.54
N SER A 37 15.27 12.05 -5.75
CA SER A 37 15.83 11.24 -6.83
C SER A 37 17.23 11.69 -7.25
N LYS A 38 17.61 12.93 -6.93
CA LYS A 38 18.95 13.51 -7.16
C LYS A 38 19.92 13.29 -6.00
N ARG A 39 19.57 12.45 -5.01
CA ARG A 39 20.43 12.13 -3.85
C ARG A 39 21.84 11.70 -4.25
N TRP A 40 21.98 10.89 -5.28
CA TRP A 40 23.29 10.39 -5.71
C TRP A 40 23.95 11.27 -6.78
N SER A 41 23.17 11.87 -7.68
CA SER A 41 23.71 12.68 -8.77
C SER A 41 24.09 14.10 -8.37
N LEU A 42 23.42 14.66 -7.35
CA LEU A 42 23.62 16.03 -6.86
C LEU A 42 23.84 16.08 -5.34
N GLU A 43 24.11 14.94 -4.71
CA GLU A 43 24.25 14.83 -3.24
C GLU A 43 23.07 15.42 -2.44
N CYS A 44 21.87 15.47 -3.07
CA CYS A 44 20.70 16.11 -2.48
C CYS A 44 20.25 15.37 -1.21
N LYS A 45 20.15 16.11 -0.09
CA LYS A 45 19.77 15.57 1.23
C LYS A 45 18.27 15.66 1.53
N ALA A 46 17.48 16.21 0.60
CA ALA A 46 16.04 16.38 0.80
C ALA A 46 15.35 15.02 0.96
N GLN A 47 14.42 14.96 1.92
CA GLN A 47 13.67 13.77 2.26
C GLN A 47 12.23 14.13 2.63
N VAL A 48 11.30 13.26 2.26
CA VAL A 48 9.88 13.36 2.60
C VAL A 48 9.50 12.15 3.43
N ARG A 49 8.87 12.39 4.58
CA ARG A 49 8.29 11.33 5.39
C ARG A 49 6.80 11.27 5.11
N MET A 50 6.40 10.34 4.25
CA MET A 50 5.00 10.10 3.96
C MET A 50 4.36 9.42 5.17
N ASP A 51 3.27 9.99 5.68
CA ASP A 51 2.38 9.21 6.51
C ASP A 51 1.56 8.26 5.62
N HIS A 52 1.11 7.14 6.18
CA HIS A 52 0.16 6.28 5.47
C HIS A 52 -1.28 6.71 5.76
N LYS A 53 -1.49 7.92 6.34
CA LYS A 53 -2.82 8.39 6.74
C LYS A 53 -3.72 8.65 5.52
N GLY A 54 -3.12 8.86 4.34
CA GLY A 54 -3.85 8.98 3.07
C GLY A 54 -4.11 7.67 2.32
N LEU A 55 -3.74 6.49 2.86
CA LEU A 55 -4.06 5.22 2.19
C LEU A 55 -5.52 4.84 2.43
N HIS A 56 -6.33 4.98 1.39
CA HIS A 56 -7.71 4.51 1.38
C HIS A 56 -7.78 2.99 1.22
N TYR A 57 -8.62 2.36 2.04
CA TYR A 57 -8.92 0.94 1.96
C TYR A 57 -10.43 0.72 2.12
N GLU A 58 -10.92 -0.42 1.63
CA GLU A 58 -12.30 -0.89 1.88
C GLU A 58 -12.26 -2.18 2.70
N LEU A 59 -13.25 -2.36 3.58
CA LEU A 59 -13.49 -3.66 4.22
C LEU A 59 -14.54 -4.41 3.39
N ILE A 60 -14.17 -5.59 2.92
CA ILE A 60 -15.05 -6.50 2.22
C ILE A 60 -15.59 -7.51 3.24
N PRO A 61 -16.91 -7.52 3.49
CA PRO A 61 -17.54 -8.54 4.30
C PRO A 61 -17.22 -9.93 3.78
N SER A 62 -16.85 -10.82 4.69
CA SER A 62 -16.46 -12.19 4.36
C SER A 62 -17.34 -13.16 5.10
N ASN A 63 -17.68 -14.29 4.47
CA ASN A 63 -18.37 -15.39 5.16
C ASN A 63 -17.49 -16.08 6.22
N ARG A 64 -16.22 -15.66 6.36
CA ARG A 64 -15.33 -16.06 7.46
C ARG A 64 -15.55 -15.12 8.65
N LYS A 65 -15.04 -15.52 9.83
CA LYS A 65 -15.15 -14.73 11.08
C LYS A 65 -14.63 -13.27 11.01
N LYS A 66 -13.92 -12.89 9.95
CA LYS A 66 -13.31 -11.56 9.81
C LYS A 66 -13.39 -11.09 8.36
N ASP A 67 -13.63 -9.79 8.21
CA ASP A 67 -13.60 -9.08 6.93
C ASP A 67 -12.23 -9.17 6.26
N LEU A 68 -12.22 -8.93 4.95
CA LEU A 68 -11.00 -8.72 4.18
C LEU A 68 -10.76 -7.24 4.00
N LEU A 69 -9.50 -6.83 4.04
CA LEU A 69 -9.10 -5.47 3.69
C LEU A 69 -8.72 -5.43 2.21
N LEU A 70 -9.35 -4.57 1.44
CA LEU A 70 -8.99 -4.24 0.06
C LEU A 70 -8.17 -2.94 0.04
N LEU A 71 -6.90 -3.04 -0.31
CA LEU A 71 -5.98 -1.92 -0.45
C LEU A 71 -5.19 -2.08 -1.75
N GLU A 72 -5.17 -1.05 -2.59
CA GLU A 72 -4.48 -1.06 -3.89
C GLU A 72 -4.79 -2.33 -4.71
N GLN A 73 -6.09 -2.65 -4.80
CA GLN A 73 -6.65 -3.80 -5.54
C GLN A 73 -6.29 -5.19 -4.98
N HIS A 74 -5.53 -5.27 -3.90
CA HIS A 74 -5.16 -6.52 -3.24
C HIS A 74 -5.96 -6.74 -1.97
N THR A 75 -6.31 -8.01 -1.70
CA THR A 75 -6.99 -8.38 -0.47
C THR A 75 -6.01 -8.85 0.60
N PHE A 76 -6.30 -8.49 1.84
CA PHE A 76 -5.54 -8.86 3.03
C PHE A 76 -6.48 -9.47 4.07
N ALA A 77 -5.99 -10.45 4.82
CA ALA A 77 -6.69 -11.09 5.92
C ALA A 77 -5.99 -10.77 7.25
N GLN A 78 -6.77 -10.43 8.27
CA GLN A 78 -6.26 -10.20 9.62
C GLN A 78 -5.90 -11.54 10.28
N ILE A 79 -4.76 -11.59 10.97
CA ILE A 79 -4.34 -12.78 11.73
C ILE A 79 -4.41 -12.49 13.24
N GLY A 80 -5.22 -13.28 13.96
CA GLY A 80 -5.43 -13.15 15.40
C GLY A 80 -6.07 -11.82 15.79
N TYR A 81 -5.88 -11.38 17.04
CA TYR A 81 -6.33 -10.07 17.52
C TYR A 81 -5.40 -8.91 17.14
N LYS A 82 -4.32 -9.22 16.42
CA LYS A 82 -3.29 -8.23 16.08
C LYS A 82 -3.82 -7.33 14.96
N ARG A 83 -3.44 -6.06 15.01
CA ARG A 83 -3.70 -5.03 13.97
C ARG A 83 -2.81 -5.24 12.74
N LEU A 84 -2.61 -6.51 12.38
CA LEU A 84 -1.68 -6.99 11.38
C LEU A 84 -2.43 -7.83 10.37
N TRP A 85 -2.38 -7.38 9.13
CA TRP A 85 -3.05 -7.96 7.99
C TRP A 85 -1.99 -8.47 7.03
N TYR A 86 -2.15 -9.68 6.54
CA TYR A 86 -1.29 -10.25 5.51
C TYR A 86 -2.06 -10.41 4.22
N CYS A 87 -1.39 -10.31 3.08
CA CYS A 87 -2.01 -10.59 1.80
C CYS A 87 -2.72 -11.95 1.86
N SER A 88 -3.94 -12.03 1.30
CA SER A 88 -4.74 -13.26 1.29
C SER A 88 -4.06 -14.42 0.57
N LYS A 89 -3.01 -14.16 -0.22
CA LYS A 89 -2.17 -15.19 -0.87
C LYS A 89 -0.93 -15.57 -0.08
N LYS A 90 -0.73 -15.07 1.15
CA LYS A 90 0.44 -15.42 1.98
C LYS A 90 0.66 -16.92 2.10
N THR A 91 -0.36 -17.67 2.48
CA THR A 91 -0.25 -19.13 2.66
C THR A 91 -0.11 -19.86 1.33
N LYS A 92 -0.84 -19.43 0.30
CA LYS A 92 -0.88 -20.14 -0.99
C LYS A 92 0.35 -19.88 -1.87
N LEU A 93 0.88 -18.66 -1.86
CA LEU A 93 1.93 -18.19 -2.78
C LEU A 93 3.16 -17.64 -2.05
N GLY A 94 3.23 -17.73 -0.72
CA GLY A 94 4.34 -17.16 0.06
C GLY A 94 4.43 -15.64 0.00
N CYS A 95 3.34 -14.94 -0.37
CA CYS A 95 3.32 -13.49 -0.52
C CYS A 95 3.72 -12.79 0.80
N LYS A 96 4.63 -11.81 0.71
CA LYS A 96 5.19 -11.09 1.86
C LYS A 96 4.51 -9.74 2.14
N ALA A 97 3.55 -9.34 1.32
CA ALA A 97 2.82 -8.10 1.52
C ALA A 97 1.99 -8.12 2.82
N GLN A 98 2.02 -7.00 3.54
CA GLN A 98 1.34 -6.86 4.83
C GLN A 98 0.99 -5.41 5.15
N VAL A 99 -0.06 -5.23 5.94
CA VAL A 99 -0.53 -3.94 6.45
C VAL A 99 -0.56 -4.01 7.98
N ARG A 100 -0.06 -2.97 8.65
CA ARG A 100 -0.27 -2.76 10.09
C ARG A 100 -1.07 -1.49 10.30
N MET A 101 -2.05 -1.58 11.19
CA MET A 101 -2.91 -0.46 11.58
C MET A 101 -2.72 -0.09 13.05
N ASP A 102 -3.10 1.13 13.41
CA ASP A 102 -3.26 1.54 14.82
C ASP A 102 -4.68 1.23 15.34
N GLU A 103 -5.02 1.76 16.53
CA GLU A 103 -6.31 1.53 17.20
C GLU A 103 -7.48 2.18 16.48
N SER A 104 -7.21 3.25 15.74
CA SER A 104 -8.22 3.98 14.97
C SER A 104 -8.52 3.33 13.61
N GLY A 105 -7.81 2.25 13.26
CA GLY A 105 -7.88 1.63 11.94
C GLY A 105 -6.99 2.32 10.90
N THR A 106 -6.26 3.36 11.27
CA THR A 106 -5.36 4.07 10.36
C THR A 106 -4.18 3.17 9.99
N VAL A 107 -3.86 3.10 8.69
CA VAL A 107 -2.66 2.39 8.23
C VAL A 107 -1.42 3.08 8.77
N ILE A 108 -0.55 2.33 9.44
CA ILE A 108 0.73 2.81 9.96
C ILE A 108 1.91 2.09 9.30
N TYR A 109 1.69 0.99 8.61
CA TYR A 109 2.74 0.34 7.85
C TYR A 109 2.12 -0.41 6.69
N TYR A 110 2.68 -0.21 5.50
CA TYR A 110 2.31 -0.98 4.34
C TYR A 110 3.55 -1.49 3.62
N ARG A 111 3.66 -2.82 3.58
CA ARG A 111 4.62 -3.52 2.73
C ARG A 111 3.90 -3.97 1.46
N ASN A 112 4.15 -3.26 0.36
CA ASN A 112 3.59 -3.56 -0.95
C ASN A 112 4.54 -4.43 -1.78
N ASP A 113 4.89 -5.62 -1.26
CA ASP A 113 5.72 -6.61 -1.96
C ASP A 113 4.88 -7.82 -2.36
N HIS A 114 4.01 -7.64 -3.35
CA HIS A 114 3.28 -8.75 -3.96
C HIS A 114 4.17 -9.50 -4.95
N ASN A 115 3.96 -10.81 -5.04
CA ASN A 115 4.64 -11.73 -5.96
C ASN A 115 3.63 -12.41 -6.90
N HIS A 116 2.48 -11.78 -7.07
CA HIS A 116 1.36 -12.25 -7.87
C HIS A 116 0.53 -11.03 -8.26
N ASP A 117 -0.27 -11.18 -9.31
CA ASP A 117 -1.21 -10.13 -9.73
C ASP A 117 -2.38 -9.97 -8.75
N PRO A 118 -3.04 -8.79 -8.74
CA PRO A 118 -4.26 -8.58 -7.98
C PRO A 118 -5.34 -9.62 -8.30
N PRO A 119 -6.19 -10.01 -7.32
CA PRO A 119 -7.38 -10.79 -7.62
C PRO A 119 -8.33 -10.00 -8.54
N ARG A 120 -8.99 -10.69 -9.47
CA ARG A 120 -10.08 -10.12 -10.25
C ARG A 120 -11.32 -10.02 -9.37
N LEU A 121 -11.65 -8.80 -8.98
CA LEU A 121 -12.83 -8.48 -8.19
C LEU A 121 -13.73 -7.53 -9.00
N HIS A 122 -15.03 -7.77 -8.95
CA HIS A 122 -16.04 -6.88 -9.49
C HIS A 122 -16.87 -6.32 -8.34
N LYS A 123 -16.98 -4.99 -8.26
CA LYS A 123 -17.88 -4.31 -7.32
C LYS A 123 -19.25 -4.19 -7.98
N THR A 124 -20.23 -4.86 -7.40
CA THR A 124 -21.63 -4.82 -7.87
C THR A 124 -22.27 -3.49 -7.52
N THR A 125 -23.41 -3.18 -8.15
CA THR A 125 -24.14 -1.91 -7.96
C THR A 125 -24.62 -1.69 -6.52
N ASP A 126 -24.83 -2.77 -5.77
CA ASP A 126 -25.19 -2.76 -4.35
C ASP A 126 -23.96 -2.69 -3.41
N GLY A 127 -22.75 -2.48 -3.96
CA GLY A 127 -21.51 -2.27 -3.20
C GLY A 127 -20.82 -3.55 -2.71
N ARG A 128 -21.33 -4.74 -3.07
CA ARG A 128 -20.67 -6.01 -2.74
C ARG A 128 -19.51 -6.29 -3.70
N TYR A 129 -18.57 -7.12 -3.25
CA TYR A 129 -17.48 -7.60 -4.09
C TYR A 129 -17.70 -9.06 -4.44
N VAL A 130 -17.74 -9.36 -5.74
CA VAL A 130 -17.73 -10.73 -6.26
C VAL A 130 -16.38 -11.02 -6.90
N LYS A 131 -15.87 -12.23 -6.66
CA LYS A 131 -14.65 -12.70 -7.29
C LYS A 131 -14.98 -13.23 -8.68
N LEU A 132 -14.24 -12.77 -9.68
CA LEU A 132 -14.30 -13.27 -11.05
C LEU A 132 -13.36 -14.46 -11.27
#